data_AF-A0A0R3BD99-F1
#
_entry.id   AF-A0A0R3BD99-F1
#
_cell.length_a   1.000
_cell.length_b   1.000
_cell.length_c   1.000
_cell.angle_alpha   90.00
_cell.angle_beta   90.00
_cell.angle_gamma   90.00
#
_symmetry.space_group_name_H-M   'P 1'
#
loop_
_entity.id
_entity.type
_entity.pdbx_description
1 polymer ?
#
loop_
_entity_poly.entity_id
_entity_poly.type
_entity_poly.pdbx_seq_one_letter_code
_entity_poly.pdbx_strand_id
1 'polypeptide(L)'
;MRYPLRTGMTLSVILLLFLAFNLVWVVKLPDLRQDFSQQQTNTLSPAVLHLLTTLESPLDFYYFNSSIPAKKSILKHYAKRVEEKLRAFEHAANGRINLHIIDPTPFSEDAYKAGLYGLRDQPGFFGLIGAREGQTAQRIESFNPENEPLLEYEISHLITQLLHPEPAIVGLLSGLPAGASIEPLVLELHRHFDLLELEPTADHVPSRIKTLMLVHPRGLPEKTLYAIDQFVLGGGKLLMFIDPLDKGGSKTTSSATRLDGLLAGWGVSMPSNKVLVDPTYAPSEHQPATFTLPRQAMNTRDVSSWKLGTVTVSNSGALFSLDKSRAIFTPLLRSSRQSLLIDSDAVGSALPTRGEPHVIAARLEGPAYSAFADGFGGRPPGLQKAAQIHVVVVADTDMLSEPPGESARNANKLFVMNALDNLAAPQALADIRPRAVAGHSLKLLAKRREAAERAYRDQAAELERRLARTEKEWQRLNPDVTALGTESVDTSTQLQALNKERLRLPMELHTLKNTLYAPVQRLERNVKLLVIVPLPALLCLIAWGLFRRRRRRWPVPPSAFY
;
A
#
# COMPACT_ATOMS: atom_id res chain seq x y z
N MET A 1 -32.80 9.00 64.69
CA MET A 1 -31.93 8.14 63.85
C MET A 1 -32.72 7.28 62.85
N ARG A 2 -33.55 7.86 61.96
CA ARG A 2 -34.35 7.09 60.96
C ARG A 2 -34.18 7.55 59.50
N TYR A 3 -33.39 8.58 59.24
CA TYR A 3 -33.17 9.12 57.89
C TYR A 3 -32.13 8.38 57.01
N PRO A 4 -31.00 7.82 57.51
CA PRO A 4 -29.97 7.24 56.63
C PRO A 4 -30.34 5.88 56.00
N LEU A 5 -31.28 5.14 56.57
CA LEU A 5 -31.77 3.88 55.99
C LEU A 5 -32.70 4.09 54.78
N ARG A 6 -33.53 5.14 54.81
CA ARG A 6 -34.41 5.50 53.68
C ARG A 6 -33.63 6.00 52.47
N THR A 7 -32.55 6.75 52.70
CA THR A 7 -31.69 7.26 51.62
C THR A 7 -30.98 6.12 50.89
N GLY A 8 -30.43 5.13 51.62
CA GLY A 8 -29.80 3.94 51.04
C GLY A 8 -30.76 3.05 50.25
N MET A 9 -31.99 2.88 50.74
CA MET A 9 -33.01 2.07 50.06
C MET A 9 -33.49 2.72 48.76
N THR A 10 -33.72 4.04 48.76
CA THR A 10 -34.09 4.78 47.53
C THR A 10 -32.96 4.77 46.49
N LEU A 11 -31.70 4.89 46.91
CA LEU A 11 -30.53 4.77 46.03
C LEU A 11 -30.44 3.38 45.39
N SER A 12 -30.71 2.32 46.17
CA SER A 12 -30.68 0.93 45.68
C SER A 12 -31.79 0.65 44.69
N VAL A 13 -33.02 1.12 44.96
CA VAL A 13 -34.15 0.98 44.04
C VAL A 13 -33.89 1.75 42.74
N ILE A 14 -33.36 2.97 42.82
CA ILE A 14 -33.02 3.76 41.64
C ILE A 14 -31.88 3.12 40.84
N LEU A 15 -30.89 2.52 41.50
CA LEU A 15 -29.81 1.77 40.85
C LEU A 15 -30.36 0.56 40.12
N LEU A 16 -31.25 -0.21 40.75
CA LEU A 16 -31.91 -1.37 40.15
C LEU A 16 -32.79 -0.96 38.96
N LEU A 17 -33.56 0.12 39.08
CA LEU A 17 -34.37 0.66 37.99
C LEU A 17 -33.51 1.17 36.83
N PHE A 18 -32.38 1.82 37.13
CA PHE A 18 -31.42 2.24 36.12
C PHE A 18 -30.78 1.04 35.42
N LEU A 19 -30.41 -0.01 36.16
CA LEU A 19 -29.83 -1.23 35.61
C LEU A 19 -30.85 -1.96 34.72
N ALA A 20 -32.10 -2.10 35.19
CA ALA A 20 -33.19 -2.70 34.42
C ALA A 20 -33.53 -1.88 33.16
N PHE A 21 -33.56 -0.54 33.27
CA PHE A 21 -33.76 0.34 32.13
C PHE A 21 -32.62 0.20 31.12
N ASN A 22 -31.36 0.19 31.57
CA ASN A 22 -30.21 0.04 30.68
C ASN A 22 -30.22 -1.33 29.99
N LEU A 23 -30.52 -2.41 30.72
CA LEU A 23 -30.57 -3.77 30.18
C LEU A 23 -31.65 -3.95 29.09
N VAL A 24 -32.82 -3.31 29.27
CA VAL A 24 -33.97 -3.45 28.35
C VAL A 24 -33.88 -2.47 27.17
N TRP A 25 -33.44 -1.23 27.41
CA TRP A 25 -33.44 -0.18 26.38
C TRP A 25 -32.20 -0.17 25.51
N VAL A 26 -31.03 -0.61 25.99
CA VAL A 26 -29.82 -0.71 25.15
C VAL A 26 -30.03 -1.67 23.98
N VAL A 27 -30.85 -2.72 24.15
CA VAL A 27 -31.16 -3.70 23.10
C VAL A 27 -32.19 -3.17 22.10
N LYS A 28 -33.00 -2.16 22.47
CA LYS A 28 -34.09 -1.61 21.64
C LYS A 28 -33.76 -0.28 20.97
N LEU A 29 -32.62 0.35 21.28
CA LEU A 29 -32.18 1.52 20.54
C LEU A 29 -31.80 1.07 19.12
N PRO A 30 -32.29 1.74 18.06
CA PRO A 30 -31.75 1.52 16.73
C PRO A 30 -30.22 1.70 16.82
N ASP A 31 -29.48 0.81 16.16
CA ASP A 31 -28.01 0.82 16.12
C ASP A 31 -27.56 2.04 15.29
N LEU A 32 -27.82 3.24 15.82
CA LEU A 32 -27.41 4.51 15.24
C LEU A 32 -25.92 4.65 15.53
N ARG A 33 -25.12 3.82 14.85
CA ARG A 33 -23.68 3.95 14.76
C ARG A 33 -23.38 5.12 13.84
N GLN A 34 -23.72 6.31 14.31
CA GLN A 34 -23.26 7.52 13.68
C GLN A 34 -21.74 7.54 13.89
N ASP A 35 -21.00 7.21 12.84
CA ASP A 35 -19.55 7.19 12.88
C ASP A 35 -19.07 8.63 13.06
N PHE A 36 -18.80 9.00 14.32
CA PHE A 36 -18.23 10.30 14.69
C PHE A 36 -16.73 10.38 14.34
N SER A 37 -16.14 9.34 13.74
CA SER A 37 -14.83 9.49 13.14
C SER A 37 -14.93 10.52 12.01
N GLN A 38 -13.97 11.44 11.97
CA GLN A 38 -13.97 12.59 11.08
C GLN A 38 -14.02 12.22 9.57
N GLN A 39 -13.87 10.93 9.24
CA GLN A 39 -13.83 10.40 7.87
C GLN A 39 -14.70 9.15 7.65
N GLN A 40 -15.61 8.82 8.59
CA GLN A 40 -16.49 7.65 8.50
C GLN A 40 -15.76 6.32 8.19
N THR A 41 -14.56 6.12 8.73
CA THR A 41 -13.68 4.99 8.35
C THR A 41 -14.26 3.62 8.70
N ASN A 42 -15.28 3.58 9.56
CA ASN A 42 -15.95 2.36 9.99
C ASN A 42 -17.19 2.02 9.13
N THR A 43 -17.56 2.89 8.19
CA THR A 43 -18.62 2.61 7.20
C THR A 43 -18.02 2.00 5.93
N LEU A 44 -18.84 1.44 5.03
CA LEU A 44 -18.41 1.03 3.69
C LEU A 44 -18.39 2.24 2.75
N SER A 45 -17.57 2.19 1.70
CA SER A 45 -17.54 3.26 0.71
C SER A 45 -18.79 3.22 -0.17
N PRO A 46 -19.23 4.37 -0.74
CA PRO A 46 -20.38 4.39 -1.64
C PRO A 46 -20.24 3.43 -2.84
N ALA A 47 -19.03 3.29 -3.37
CA ALA A 47 -18.73 2.36 -4.46
C ALA A 47 -18.93 0.89 -4.05
N VAL A 48 -18.49 0.51 -2.84
CA VAL A 48 -18.75 -0.83 -2.30
C VAL A 48 -20.24 -1.05 -2.10
N LEU A 49 -20.97 -0.08 -1.53
CA LEU A 49 -22.42 -0.21 -1.35
C LEU A 49 -23.13 -0.44 -2.69
N HIS A 50 -22.75 0.31 -3.73
CA HIS A 50 -23.30 0.12 -5.07
C HIS A 50 -23.02 -1.30 -5.60
N LEU A 51 -21.76 -1.77 -5.50
CA LEU A 51 -21.38 -3.14 -5.89
C LEU A 51 -22.24 -4.20 -5.18
N LEU A 52 -22.45 -4.04 -3.87
CA LEU A 52 -23.24 -4.97 -3.06
C LEU A 52 -24.73 -4.95 -3.41
N THR A 53 -25.29 -3.79 -3.76
CA THR A 53 -26.70 -3.70 -4.20
C THR A 53 -26.94 -4.30 -5.57
N THR A 54 -25.91 -4.41 -6.42
CA THR A 54 -25.98 -5.02 -7.75
C THR A 54 -25.80 -6.55 -7.75
N LEU A 55 -25.67 -7.19 -6.58
CA LEU A 55 -25.50 -8.64 -6.49
C LEU A 55 -26.76 -9.40 -6.92
N GLU A 56 -26.65 -10.14 -8.03
CA GLU A 56 -27.74 -10.94 -8.59
C GLU A 56 -27.85 -12.34 -7.99
N SER A 57 -26.73 -12.88 -7.47
CA SER A 57 -26.63 -14.24 -6.92
C SER A 57 -26.10 -14.20 -5.48
N PRO A 58 -26.53 -15.15 -4.62
CA PRO A 58 -25.97 -15.29 -3.28
C PRO A 58 -24.50 -15.76 -3.35
N LEU A 59 -23.70 -15.31 -2.38
CA LEU A 59 -22.28 -15.65 -2.20
C LEU A 59 -22.07 -16.16 -0.78
N ASP A 60 -21.32 -17.25 -0.62
CA ASP A 60 -20.96 -17.79 0.69
C ASP A 60 -19.52 -17.42 1.03
N PHE A 61 -19.33 -16.75 2.17
CA PHE A 61 -18.05 -16.28 2.65
C PHE A 61 -17.62 -17.09 3.88
N TYR A 62 -16.54 -17.83 3.76
CA TYR A 62 -15.93 -18.59 4.85
C TYR A 62 -14.68 -17.86 5.33
N TYR A 63 -14.81 -17.12 6.43
CA TYR A 63 -13.73 -16.38 7.06
C TYR A 63 -13.05 -17.23 8.11
N PHE A 64 -11.78 -17.57 7.87
CA PHE A 64 -10.97 -18.39 8.77
C PHE A 64 -10.06 -17.49 9.61
N ASN A 65 -10.22 -17.56 10.92
CA ASN A 65 -9.47 -16.75 11.88
C ASN A 65 -9.05 -17.61 13.08
N SER A 66 -7.91 -18.30 12.96
CA SER A 66 -7.39 -19.13 14.05
C SER A 66 -7.04 -18.32 15.29
N SER A 67 -7.51 -18.78 16.44
CA SER A 67 -7.14 -18.24 17.76
C SER A 67 -5.75 -18.72 18.24
N ILE A 68 -5.24 -19.81 17.66
CA ILE A 68 -3.99 -20.47 18.02
C ILE A 68 -3.04 -20.47 16.80
N PRO A 69 -1.74 -20.14 16.99
CA PRO A 69 -1.09 -19.66 18.19
C PRO A 69 -1.56 -18.24 18.54
N ALA A 70 -1.37 -17.85 19.81
CA ALA A 70 -1.81 -16.55 20.30
C ALA A 70 -1.21 -15.42 19.44
N LYS A 71 -2.08 -14.75 18.68
CA LYS A 71 -1.70 -13.64 17.81
C LYS A 71 -1.08 -12.49 18.61
N LYS A 72 -0.07 -11.82 18.03
CA LYS A 72 0.44 -10.55 18.56
C LYS A 72 -0.72 -9.55 18.68
N SER A 73 -0.67 -8.64 19.67
CA SER A 73 -1.73 -7.65 19.94
C SER A 73 -2.17 -6.88 18.67
N ILE A 74 -1.21 -6.49 17.83
CA ILE A 74 -1.46 -5.82 16.55
C ILE A 74 -2.36 -6.67 15.63
N LEU A 75 -2.02 -7.95 15.46
CA LEU A 75 -2.75 -8.85 14.57
C LEU A 75 -4.13 -9.20 15.13
N LYS A 76 -4.30 -9.25 16.46
CA LYS A 76 -5.62 -9.41 17.09
C LYS A 76 -6.54 -8.22 16.79
N HIS A 77 -6.04 -7.00 16.93
CA HIS A 77 -6.82 -5.81 16.60
C HIS A 77 -7.17 -5.76 15.12
N TYR A 78 -6.23 -6.12 14.24
CA TYR A 78 -6.49 -6.17 12.81
C TYR A 78 -7.50 -7.27 12.44
N ALA A 79 -7.41 -8.47 13.01
CA ALA A 79 -8.39 -9.53 12.80
C ALA A 79 -9.82 -9.10 13.18
N LYS A 80 -9.97 -8.42 14.32
CA LYS A 80 -11.25 -7.85 14.72
C LYS A 80 -11.79 -6.86 13.69
N ARG A 81 -10.93 -6.00 13.13
CA ARG A 81 -11.33 -5.04 12.07
C ARG A 81 -11.75 -5.73 10.78
N VAL A 82 -11.05 -6.81 10.39
CA VAL A 82 -11.43 -7.62 9.23
C VAL A 82 -12.80 -8.25 9.45
N GLU A 83 -13.06 -8.85 10.61
CA GLU A 83 -14.37 -9.41 10.95
C GLU A 83 -15.47 -8.33 10.93
N GLU A 84 -15.24 -7.18 11.56
CA GLU A 84 -16.19 -6.06 11.56
C GLU A 84 -16.49 -5.56 10.14
N LYS A 85 -15.48 -5.50 9.26
CA LYS A 85 -15.66 -5.15 7.85
C LYS A 85 -16.47 -6.23 7.10
N LEU A 86 -16.16 -7.50 7.26
CA LEU A 86 -16.90 -8.59 6.60
C LEU A 86 -18.37 -8.62 7.03
N ARG A 87 -18.67 -8.40 8.31
CA ARG A 87 -20.06 -8.25 8.80
C ARG A 87 -20.76 -7.05 8.19
N ALA A 88 -20.04 -5.95 7.95
CA ALA A 88 -20.60 -4.80 7.25
C ALA A 88 -20.94 -5.12 5.78
N PHE A 89 -20.10 -5.92 5.10
CA PHE A 89 -20.40 -6.42 3.75
C PHE A 89 -21.65 -7.30 3.73
N GLU A 90 -21.76 -8.26 4.65
CA GLU A 90 -22.95 -9.12 4.82
C GLU A 90 -24.22 -8.30 5.03
N HIS A 91 -24.18 -7.35 5.97
CA HIS A 91 -25.33 -6.50 6.29
C HIS A 91 -25.76 -5.63 5.10
N ALA A 92 -24.81 -5.03 4.38
CA ALA A 92 -25.10 -4.18 3.23
C ALA A 92 -25.56 -4.97 2.00
N ALA A 93 -25.22 -6.26 1.91
CA ALA A 93 -25.62 -7.13 0.81
C ALA A 93 -27.08 -7.64 0.92
N ASN A 94 -27.82 -7.31 1.99
CA ASN A 94 -29.24 -7.67 2.17
C ASN A 94 -29.54 -9.17 1.93
N GLY A 95 -28.73 -10.06 2.52
CA GLY A 95 -28.90 -11.51 2.39
C GLY A 95 -28.31 -12.12 1.11
N ARG A 96 -27.59 -11.34 0.30
CA ARG A 96 -26.81 -11.85 -0.85
C ARG A 96 -25.42 -12.33 -0.49
N ILE A 97 -24.94 -12.04 0.71
CA ILE A 97 -23.68 -12.58 1.24
C ILE A 97 -24.02 -13.30 2.53
N ASN A 98 -23.63 -14.56 2.64
CA ASN A 98 -23.73 -15.36 3.86
C ASN A 98 -22.34 -15.47 4.49
N LEU A 99 -22.12 -14.88 5.66
CA LEU A 99 -20.81 -14.90 6.31
C LEU A 99 -20.73 -16.01 7.37
N HIS A 100 -19.83 -16.96 7.15
CA HIS A 100 -19.44 -17.99 8.09
C HIS A 100 -18.09 -17.64 8.73
N ILE A 101 -18.08 -17.45 10.04
CA ILE A 101 -16.85 -17.16 10.79
C ILE A 101 -16.40 -18.44 11.47
N ILE A 102 -15.20 -18.90 11.10
CA ILE A 102 -14.65 -20.20 11.49
C ILE A 102 -13.33 -19.96 12.23
N ASP A 103 -13.22 -20.52 13.43
CA ASP A 103 -11.97 -20.63 14.17
C ASP A 103 -11.47 -22.08 14.05
N PRO A 104 -10.67 -22.40 13.02
CA PRO A 104 -10.25 -23.78 12.78
C PRO A 104 -9.24 -24.20 13.85
N THR A 105 -9.61 -25.19 14.66
CA THR A 105 -8.68 -25.82 15.59
C THR A 105 -7.68 -26.69 14.80
N PRO A 106 -6.40 -26.78 15.20
CA PRO A 106 -5.43 -27.64 14.52
C PRO A 106 -5.95 -29.08 14.36
N PHE A 107 -5.71 -29.68 13.19
CA PHE A 107 -6.15 -31.05 12.83
C PHE A 107 -7.68 -31.28 12.81
N SER A 108 -8.50 -30.22 12.75
CA SER A 108 -9.95 -30.34 12.54
C SER A 108 -10.33 -30.49 11.07
N GLU A 109 -11.58 -30.89 10.82
CA GLU A 109 -12.16 -30.88 9.47
C GLU A 109 -12.15 -29.47 8.85
N ASP A 110 -12.39 -28.43 9.65
CA ASP A 110 -12.33 -27.04 9.19
C ASP A 110 -10.91 -26.61 8.81
N ALA A 111 -9.90 -27.03 9.58
CA ALA A 111 -8.50 -26.81 9.22
C ALA A 111 -8.12 -27.56 7.94
N TYR A 112 -8.62 -28.79 7.75
CA TYR A 112 -8.42 -29.55 6.53
C TYR A 112 -9.07 -28.85 5.32
N LYS A 113 -10.32 -28.40 5.46
CA LYS A 113 -11.04 -27.62 4.42
C LYS A 113 -10.28 -26.34 4.07
N ALA A 114 -9.85 -25.57 5.08
CA ALA A 114 -9.05 -24.36 4.87
C ALA A 114 -7.79 -24.64 4.05
N GLY A 115 -7.07 -25.72 4.40
CA GLY A 115 -5.89 -26.19 3.66
C GLY A 115 -6.21 -26.66 2.24
N LEU A 116 -7.33 -27.36 2.02
CA LEU A 116 -7.76 -27.83 0.70
C LEU A 116 -8.01 -26.67 -0.28
N TYR A 117 -8.62 -25.59 0.21
CA TYR A 117 -8.80 -24.34 -0.54
C TYR A 117 -7.53 -23.46 -0.54
N GLY A 118 -6.38 -24.00 -0.10
CA GLY A 118 -5.06 -23.39 -0.23
C GLY A 118 -4.68 -22.39 0.85
N LEU A 119 -5.48 -22.18 1.90
CA LEU A 119 -5.08 -21.31 3.02
C LEU A 119 -3.87 -21.94 3.75
N ARG A 120 -2.89 -21.10 4.10
CA ARG A 120 -1.68 -21.57 4.80
C ARG A 120 -1.83 -21.49 6.31
N ASP A 121 -1.46 -22.57 7.00
CA ASP A 121 -1.45 -22.67 8.46
C ASP A 121 -0.11 -22.19 9.06
N GLN A 122 0.31 -20.96 8.74
CA GLN A 122 1.58 -20.39 9.21
C GLN A 122 1.50 -18.86 9.39
N PRO A 123 1.47 -18.32 10.63
CA PRO A 123 1.48 -19.02 11.92
C PRO A 123 0.14 -19.65 12.31
N GLY A 124 -0.94 -19.41 11.57
CA GLY A 124 -2.29 -19.93 11.78
C GLY A 124 -3.19 -19.42 10.66
N PHE A 125 -4.38 -20.00 10.46
CA PHE A 125 -5.27 -19.55 9.39
C PHE A 125 -5.78 -18.12 9.63
N PHE A 126 -5.67 -17.28 8.61
CA PHE A 126 -6.14 -15.90 8.66
C PHE A 126 -6.54 -15.40 7.26
N GLY A 127 -7.53 -16.04 6.66
CA GLY A 127 -7.92 -15.83 5.26
C GLY A 127 -9.43 -15.83 5.05
N LEU A 128 -9.84 -15.61 3.82
CA LEU A 128 -11.24 -15.64 3.40
C LEU A 128 -11.37 -16.52 2.16
N ILE A 129 -12.38 -17.37 2.14
CA ILE A 129 -12.80 -18.11 0.96
C ILE A 129 -14.19 -17.63 0.58
N GLY A 130 -14.38 -17.25 -0.68
CA GLY A 130 -15.71 -16.98 -1.23
C GLY A 130 -16.09 -18.06 -2.22
N ALA A 131 -17.33 -18.51 -2.13
CA ALA A 131 -17.90 -19.50 -3.02
C ALA A 131 -19.20 -18.97 -3.63
N ARG A 132 -19.47 -19.43 -4.84
CA ARG A 132 -20.72 -19.23 -5.55
C ARG A 132 -21.08 -20.54 -6.24
N GLU A 133 -22.36 -20.88 -6.26
CA GLU A 133 -22.84 -22.08 -6.93
C GLU A 133 -22.40 -22.13 -8.41
N GLY A 134 -21.85 -23.27 -8.83
CA GLY A 134 -21.39 -23.49 -10.21
C GLY A 134 -20.10 -22.76 -10.60
N GLN A 135 -19.41 -22.09 -9.66
CA GLN A 135 -18.17 -21.37 -9.92
C GLN A 135 -17.03 -21.88 -9.03
N THR A 136 -15.79 -21.74 -9.51
CA THR A 136 -14.60 -22.04 -8.71
C THR A 136 -14.49 -21.08 -7.54
N ALA A 137 -14.28 -21.61 -6.34
CA ALA A 137 -14.11 -20.80 -5.14
C ALA A 137 -12.87 -19.88 -5.27
N GLN A 138 -13.02 -18.64 -4.83
CA GLN A 138 -11.96 -17.64 -4.81
C GLN A 138 -11.46 -17.43 -3.38
N ARG A 139 -10.20 -17.05 -3.23
CA ARG A 139 -9.58 -16.95 -1.90
C ARG A 139 -8.72 -15.71 -1.71
N ILE A 140 -8.76 -15.21 -0.48
CA ILE A 140 -7.73 -14.36 0.11
C ILE A 140 -6.93 -15.27 1.04
N GLU A 141 -5.72 -15.60 0.61
CA GLU A 141 -4.86 -16.57 1.32
C GLU A 141 -4.54 -16.15 2.75
N SER A 142 -4.17 -14.88 2.94
CA SER A 142 -3.87 -14.34 4.25
C SER A 142 -4.08 -12.83 4.25
N PHE A 143 -4.80 -12.32 5.25
CA PHE A 143 -4.94 -10.88 5.47
C PHE A 143 -3.65 -10.33 6.10
N ASN A 144 -3.07 -9.31 5.47
CA ASN A 144 -1.88 -8.65 5.98
C ASN A 144 -2.25 -7.25 6.51
N PRO A 145 -1.91 -6.90 7.77
CA PRO A 145 -2.09 -5.56 8.31
C PRO A 145 -1.52 -4.43 7.43
N GLU A 146 -0.45 -4.68 6.68
CA GLU A 146 0.15 -3.69 5.78
C GLU A 146 -0.76 -3.31 4.59
N ASN A 147 -1.73 -4.16 4.27
CA ASN A 147 -2.74 -3.95 3.23
C ASN A 147 -4.07 -3.43 3.80
N GLU A 148 -4.15 -3.08 5.09
CA GLU A 148 -5.37 -2.53 5.71
C GLU A 148 -6.03 -1.39 4.89
N PRO A 149 -5.28 -0.43 4.30
CA PRO A 149 -5.89 0.61 3.46
C PRO A 149 -6.65 0.07 2.24
N LEU A 150 -6.26 -1.10 1.73
CA LEU A 150 -6.80 -1.76 0.54
C LEU A 150 -7.80 -2.88 0.89
N LEU A 151 -8.20 -3.04 2.16
CA LEU A 151 -9.06 -4.14 2.59
C LEU A 151 -10.42 -4.18 1.87
N GLU A 152 -11.06 -3.02 1.68
CA GLU A 152 -12.33 -2.94 0.91
C GLU A 152 -12.13 -3.36 -0.55
N TYR A 153 -11.00 -2.96 -1.16
CA TYR A 153 -10.65 -3.36 -2.52
C TYR A 153 -10.42 -4.87 -2.60
N GLU A 154 -9.64 -5.45 -1.68
CA GLU A 154 -9.30 -6.87 -1.68
C GLU A 154 -10.54 -7.77 -1.56
N ILE A 155 -11.49 -7.43 -0.68
CA ILE A 155 -12.76 -8.17 -0.56
C ILE A 155 -13.62 -7.98 -1.81
N SER A 156 -13.71 -6.76 -2.34
CA SER A 156 -14.53 -6.46 -3.52
C SER A 156 -13.96 -7.06 -4.80
N HIS A 157 -12.64 -7.17 -4.90
CA HIS A 157 -11.96 -7.87 -5.97
C HIS A 157 -12.32 -9.36 -5.94
N LEU A 158 -12.30 -10.01 -4.76
CA LEU A 158 -12.75 -11.40 -4.61
C LEU A 158 -14.21 -11.58 -5.06
N ILE A 159 -15.11 -10.65 -4.70
CA ILE A 159 -16.51 -10.66 -5.19
C ILE A 159 -16.54 -10.56 -6.71
N THR A 160 -15.79 -9.64 -7.29
CA THR A 160 -15.80 -9.39 -8.74
C THR A 160 -15.33 -10.63 -9.51
N GLN A 161 -14.30 -11.33 -9.02
CA GLN A 161 -13.79 -12.57 -9.62
C GLN A 161 -14.79 -13.73 -9.53
N LEU A 162 -15.66 -13.76 -8.51
CA LEU A 162 -16.76 -14.74 -8.41
C LEU A 162 -17.94 -14.43 -9.35
N LEU A 163 -18.13 -13.15 -9.68
CA LEU A 163 -19.20 -12.69 -10.58
C LEU A 163 -18.79 -12.77 -12.05
N HIS A 164 -17.54 -12.41 -12.35
CA HIS A 164 -16.97 -12.34 -13.70
C HIS A 164 -15.68 -13.16 -13.75
N PRO A 165 -15.76 -14.49 -13.92
CA PRO A 165 -14.59 -15.36 -13.92
C PRO A 165 -13.77 -15.29 -15.22
N GLU A 166 -14.28 -14.63 -16.26
CA GLU A 166 -13.61 -14.50 -17.55
C GLU A 166 -12.41 -13.54 -17.45
N PRO A 167 -11.25 -13.91 -18.02
CA PRO A 167 -10.09 -13.04 -18.01
C PRO A 167 -10.35 -11.79 -18.86
N ALA A 168 -9.87 -10.64 -18.40
CA ALA A 168 -10.02 -9.41 -19.15
C ALA A 168 -9.10 -9.38 -20.39
N ILE A 169 -9.61 -8.79 -21.47
CA ILE A 169 -8.84 -8.61 -22.71
C ILE A 169 -7.89 -7.42 -22.56
N VAL A 170 -6.59 -7.67 -22.74
CA VAL A 170 -5.53 -6.65 -22.67
C VAL A 170 -4.73 -6.64 -23.96
N GLY A 171 -4.64 -5.49 -24.61
CA GLY A 171 -3.77 -5.30 -25.76
C GLY A 171 -2.32 -5.16 -25.30
N LEU A 172 -1.37 -5.80 -26.00
CA LEU A 172 0.05 -5.62 -25.79
C LEU A 172 0.68 -5.01 -27.04
N LEU A 173 1.33 -3.85 -26.89
CA LEU A 173 2.08 -3.20 -27.96
C LEU A 173 3.50 -2.94 -27.47
N SER A 174 4.47 -3.61 -28.10
CA SER A 174 5.89 -3.49 -27.75
C SER A 174 6.66 -2.78 -28.85
N GLY A 175 7.43 -1.76 -28.48
CA GLY A 175 8.42 -1.09 -29.33
C GLY A 175 9.85 -1.52 -29.05
N LEU A 176 10.05 -2.64 -28.35
CA LEU A 176 11.37 -3.16 -28.00
C LEU A 176 12.16 -3.63 -29.24
N PRO A 177 13.50 -3.44 -29.28
CA PRO A 177 14.33 -3.94 -30.36
C PRO A 177 14.43 -5.48 -30.34
N ALA A 178 14.74 -6.07 -31.49
CA ALA A 178 14.95 -7.52 -31.61
C ALA A 178 16.01 -8.02 -30.62
N GLY A 179 15.61 -8.92 -29.70
CA GLY A 179 16.48 -9.51 -28.66
C GLY A 179 16.21 -9.04 -27.22
N ALA A 180 15.46 -7.96 -27.01
CA ALA A 180 14.96 -7.60 -25.69
C ALA A 180 13.67 -8.40 -25.40
N SER A 181 13.76 -9.42 -24.54
CA SER A 181 12.64 -10.32 -24.25
C SER A 181 11.95 -9.99 -22.92
N ILE A 182 10.63 -9.76 -23.01
CA ILE A 182 9.69 -9.72 -21.88
C ILE A 182 8.88 -11.03 -21.81
N GLU A 183 9.28 -12.08 -22.54
CA GLU A 183 8.54 -13.35 -22.64
C GLU A 183 8.20 -13.97 -21.27
N PRO A 184 9.07 -13.98 -20.25
CA PRO A 184 8.73 -14.57 -18.95
C PRO A 184 7.61 -13.81 -18.22
N LEU A 185 7.45 -12.51 -18.50
CA LEU A 185 6.34 -11.72 -17.99
C LEU A 185 5.09 -11.95 -18.85
N VAL A 186 5.23 -11.94 -20.17
CA VAL A 186 4.12 -12.16 -21.11
C VAL A 186 3.47 -13.53 -20.89
N LEU A 187 4.26 -14.57 -20.64
CA LEU A 187 3.74 -15.90 -20.31
C LEU A 187 2.92 -15.90 -19.01
N GLU A 188 3.36 -15.14 -18.00
CA GLU A 188 2.63 -15.01 -16.73
C GLU A 188 1.35 -14.20 -16.90
N LEU A 189 1.38 -13.16 -17.72
CA LEU A 189 0.21 -12.35 -18.06
C LEU A 189 -0.83 -13.16 -18.84
N HIS A 190 -0.43 -14.03 -19.77
CA HIS A 190 -1.35 -14.92 -20.50
C HIS A 190 -2.12 -15.89 -19.57
N ARG A 191 -1.62 -16.16 -18.37
CA ARG A 191 -2.33 -17.01 -17.39
C ARG A 191 -3.47 -16.27 -16.68
N HIS A 192 -3.46 -14.94 -16.72
CA HIS A 192 -4.39 -14.08 -15.97
C HIS A 192 -5.26 -13.20 -16.88
N PHE A 193 -4.82 -12.92 -18.10
CA PHE A 193 -5.48 -12.04 -19.07
C PHE A 193 -5.55 -12.69 -20.45
N ASP A 194 -6.57 -12.33 -21.22
CA ASP A 194 -6.63 -12.63 -22.65
C ASP A 194 -5.80 -11.58 -23.40
N LEU A 195 -4.53 -11.92 -23.68
CA LEU A 195 -3.58 -11.00 -24.29
C LEU A 195 -3.74 -10.96 -25.82
N LEU A 196 -3.91 -9.75 -26.35
CA LEU A 196 -3.88 -9.50 -27.78
C LEU A 196 -2.64 -8.69 -28.17
N GLU A 197 -1.68 -9.33 -28.80
CA GLU A 197 -0.51 -8.65 -29.34
C GLU A 197 -0.89 -7.79 -30.55
N LEU A 198 -0.37 -6.56 -30.57
CA LEU A 198 -0.58 -5.58 -31.62
C LEU A 198 0.73 -5.30 -32.35
N GLU A 199 0.65 -5.24 -33.67
CA GLU A 199 1.78 -4.87 -34.51
C GLU A 199 2.28 -3.45 -34.19
N PRO A 200 3.59 -3.19 -34.11
CA PRO A 200 4.15 -1.85 -33.86
C PRO A 200 3.73 -0.81 -34.91
N THR A 201 3.28 -1.26 -36.08
CA THR A 201 2.85 -0.43 -37.20
C THR A 201 1.32 -0.30 -37.32
N ALA A 202 0.57 -0.78 -36.33
CA ALA A 202 -0.88 -0.68 -36.29
C ALA A 202 -1.37 0.77 -36.40
N ASP A 203 -2.44 0.98 -37.17
CA ASP A 203 -3.02 2.29 -37.45
C ASP A 203 -4.25 2.61 -36.58
N HIS A 204 -4.76 1.63 -35.84
CA HIS A 204 -5.81 1.77 -34.85
C HIS A 204 -5.72 0.66 -33.79
N VAL A 205 -6.27 0.92 -32.60
CA VAL A 205 -6.43 -0.10 -31.55
C VAL A 205 -7.83 -0.74 -31.73
N PRO A 206 -7.94 -2.09 -31.85
CA PRO A 206 -9.22 -2.77 -32.00
C PRO A 206 -10.20 -2.42 -30.87
N SER A 207 -11.48 -2.17 -31.21
CA SER A 207 -12.51 -1.69 -30.27
C SER A 207 -12.83 -2.65 -29.11
N ARG A 208 -12.50 -3.94 -29.25
CA ARG A 208 -12.61 -4.95 -28.19
C ARG A 208 -11.62 -4.73 -27.05
N ILE A 209 -10.48 -4.10 -27.33
CA ILE A 209 -9.45 -3.82 -26.33
C ILE A 209 -9.89 -2.60 -25.53
N LYS A 210 -9.99 -2.73 -24.21
CA LYS A 210 -10.30 -1.62 -23.29
C LYS A 210 -9.10 -1.17 -22.48
N THR A 211 -8.11 -2.05 -22.32
CA THR A 211 -6.85 -1.79 -21.63
C THR A 211 -5.69 -2.13 -22.54
N LEU A 212 -4.73 -1.22 -22.66
CA LEU A 212 -3.53 -1.37 -23.48
C LEU A 212 -2.29 -1.33 -22.57
N MET A 213 -1.40 -2.30 -22.72
CA MET A 213 -0.04 -2.28 -22.20
C MET A 213 0.91 -1.85 -23.32
N LEU A 214 1.61 -0.75 -23.12
CA LEU A 214 2.54 -0.16 -24.06
C LEU A 214 3.94 -0.22 -23.50
N VAL A 215 4.84 -0.92 -24.19
CA VAL A 215 6.22 -1.14 -23.75
C VAL A 215 7.17 -0.43 -24.70
N HIS A 216 8.00 0.48 -24.16
CA HIS A 216 9.06 1.17 -24.88
C HIS A 216 8.60 1.87 -26.19
N PRO A 217 7.72 2.88 -26.13
CA PRO A 217 7.11 3.48 -27.33
C PRO A 217 8.04 4.37 -28.17
N ARG A 218 9.29 4.60 -27.77
CA ARG A 218 10.21 5.56 -28.43
C ARG A 218 10.49 5.23 -29.91
N GLY A 219 10.50 3.95 -30.27
CA GLY A 219 10.71 3.49 -31.64
C GLY A 219 9.45 3.44 -32.51
N LEU A 220 8.27 3.79 -31.97
CA LEU A 220 7.01 3.60 -32.70
C LEU A 220 6.80 4.68 -33.77
N PRO A 221 6.22 4.31 -34.93
CA PRO A 221 5.81 5.27 -35.95
C PRO A 221 4.79 6.29 -35.41
N GLU A 222 4.83 7.51 -35.94
CA GLU A 222 3.90 8.59 -35.55
C GLU A 222 2.42 8.19 -35.75
N LYS A 223 2.12 7.39 -36.79
CA LYS A 223 0.78 6.81 -37.01
C LYS A 223 0.27 5.98 -35.82
N THR A 224 1.16 5.21 -35.19
CA THR A 224 0.85 4.34 -34.06
C THR A 224 0.70 5.17 -32.79
N LEU A 225 1.55 6.18 -32.59
CA LEU A 225 1.42 7.14 -31.49
C LEU A 225 0.09 7.91 -31.56
N TYR A 226 -0.35 8.29 -32.77
CA TYR A 226 -1.67 8.86 -32.98
C TYR A 226 -2.80 7.88 -32.62
N ALA A 227 -2.71 6.61 -33.01
CA ALA A 227 -3.70 5.60 -32.64
C ALA A 227 -3.81 5.41 -31.12
N ILE A 228 -2.67 5.44 -30.41
CA ILE A 228 -2.62 5.34 -28.94
C ILE A 228 -3.24 6.58 -28.29
N ASP A 229 -2.93 7.78 -28.79
CA ASP A 229 -3.53 9.02 -28.29
C ASP A 229 -5.06 9.00 -28.44
N GLN A 230 -5.57 8.59 -29.61
CA GLN A 230 -7.00 8.46 -29.85
C GLN A 230 -7.67 7.39 -28.98
N PHE A 231 -6.96 6.28 -28.70
CA PHE A 231 -7.43 5.26 -27.77
C PHE A 231 -7.59 5.79 -26.35
N VAL A 232 -6.58 6.51 -25.82
CA VAL A 232 -6.62 7.11 -24.48
C VAL A 232 -7.71 8.18 -24.39
N LEU A 233 -7.81 9.06 -25.38
CA LEU A 233 -8.82 10.12 -25.40
C LEU A 233 -10.25 9.56 -25.58
N GLY A 234 -10.38 8.40 -26.22
CA GLY A 234 -11.63 7.65 -26.34
C GLY A 234 -12.08 6.95 -25.05
N GLY A 235 -11.33 7.10 -23.95
CA GLY A 235 -11.62 6.46 -22.65
C GLY A 235 -10.96 5.09 -22.49
N GLY A 236 -10.09 4.69 -23.42
CA GLY A 236 -9.21 3.53 -23.25
C GLY A 236 -8.24 3.73 -22.10
N LYS A 237 -7.88 2.63 -21.44
CA LYS A 237 -7.01 2.63 -20.25
C LYS A 237 -5.61 2.19 -20.66
N LEU A 238 -4.57 2.88 -20.20
CA LEU A 238 -3.21 2.66 -20.67
C LEU A 238 -2.24 2.43 -19.51
N LEU A 239 -1.45 1.36 -19.61
CA LEU A 239 -0.24 1.16 -18.83
C LEU A 239 0.97 1.32 -19.76
N MET A 240 1.78 2.34 -19.54
CA MET A 240 2.92 2.68 -20.39
C MET A 240 4.24 2.53 -19.63
N PHE A 241 5.19 1.82 -20.23
CA PHE A 241 6.58 1.74 -19.77
C PHE A 241 7.47 2.54 -20.72
N ILE A 242 8.19 3.51 -20.17
CA ILE A 242 9.14 4.37 -20.90
C ILE A 242 10.51 4.26 -20.26
N ASP A 243 11.57 4.37 -21.06
CA ASP A 243 12.96 4.33 -20.60
C ASP A 243 13.62 5.68 -20.91
N PRO A 244 14.38 6.31 -19.99
CA PRO A 244 15.17 7.49 -20.31
C PRO A 244 16.25 7.24 -21.37
N LEU A 245 16.75 6.01 -21.49
CA LEU A 245 17.79 5.60 -22.43
C LEU A 245 17.20 5.04 -23.71
N ASP A 246 17.80 5.38 -24.84
CA ASP A 246 17.52 4.74 -26.12
C ASP A 246 18.55 3.62 -26.35
N LYS A 247 18.15 2.37 -26.09
CA LYS A 247 18.99 1.18 -26.27
C LYS A 247 19.10 0.75 -27.73
N GLY A 248 18.37 1.39 -28.64
CA GLY A 248 18.23 1.00 -30.05
C GLY A 248 19.21 1.64 -31.02
N GLY A 249 20.10 2.54 -30.59
CA GLY A 249 21.16 3.12 -31.42
C GLY A 249 20.70 3.98 -32.62
N SER A 250 19.40 4.07 -32.87
CA SER A 250 18.84 4.87 -33.96
C SER A 250 18.45 6.24 -33.44
N LYS A 251 19.28 7.25 -33.72
CA LYS A 251 18.98 8.68 -33.49
C LYS A 251 17.81 9.17 -34.35
N THR A 252 16.61 8.61 -34.14
CA THR A 252 15.37 9.16 -34.70
C THR A 252 14.83 10.21 -33.74
N THR A 253 15.45 11.40 -33.78
CA THR A 253 15.13 12.55 -32.91
C THR A 253 13.65 12.95 -32.98
N SER A 254 12.98 12.65 -34.10
CA SER A 254 11.56 12.98 -34.32
C SER A 254 10.60 12.14 -33.47
N SER A 255 10.79 10.83 -33.37
CA SER A 255 9.88 9.94 -32.61
C SER A 255 9.97 10.19 -31.10
N ALA A 256 11.17 10.44 -30.57
CA ALA A 256 11.36 10.85 -29.19
C ALA A 256 10.63 12.18 -28.88
N THR A 257 10.74 13.16 -29.77
CA THR A 257 10.08 14.46 -29.62
C THR A 257 8.55 14.34 -29.67
N ARG A 258 8.02 13.40 -30.47
CA ARG A 258 6.57 13.14 -30.54
C ARG A 258 6.04 12.45 -29.29
N LEU A 259 6.77 11.49 -28.74
CA LEU A 259 6.41 10.87 -27.46
C LEU A 259 6.39 11.91 -26.33
N ASP A 260 7.39 12.79 -26.28
CA ASP A 260 7.46 13.87 -25.30
C ASP A 260 6.25 14.84 -25.44
N GLY A 261 5.85 15.16 -26.68
CA GLY A 261 4.64 15.93 -26.95
C GLY A 261 3.36 15.23 -26.48
N LEU A 262 3.26 13.92 -26.65
CA LEU A 262 2.14 13.09 -26.20
C LEU A 262 2.05 13.05 -24.68
N LEU A 263 3.17 12.83 -23.97
CA LEU A 263 3.20 12.91 -22.50
C LEU A 263 2.81 14.31 -22.02
N ALA A 264 3.30 15.36 -22.69
CA ALA A 264 2.98 16.74 -22.34
C ALA A 264 1.49 17.08 -22.52
N GLY A 265 0.84 16.55 -23.56
CA GLY A 265 -0.61 16.66 -23.78
C GLY A 265 -1.45 16.03 -22.64
N TRP A 266 -0.90 15.00 -22.00
CA TRP A 266 -1.48 14.35 -20.82
C TRP A 266 -1.01 14.97 -19.49
N GLY A 267 -0.13 15.97 -19.53
CA GLY A 267 0.29 16.75 -18.38
C GLY A 267 1.52 16.23 -17.63
N VAL A 268 2.30 15.34 -18.24
CA VAL A 268 3.54 14.79 -17.67
C VAL A 268 4.72 15.06 -18.59
N SER A 269 5.90 15.21 -18.00
CA SER A 269 7.16 15.22 -18.73
C SER A 269 8.16 14.25 -18.11
N MET A 270 8.98 13.64 -18.94
CA MET A 270 10.15 12.85 -18.53
C MET A 270 11.38 13.38 -19.26
N PRO A 271 12.43 13.82 -18.56
CA PRO A 271 13.69 14.22 -19.20
C PRO A 271 14.35 13.03 -19.90
N SER A 272 14.74 13.24 -21.15
CA SER A 272 15.52 12.26 -21.93
C SER A 272 16.99 12.23 -21.50
N ASN A 273 17.64 11.08 -21.63
CA ASN A 273 19.06 10.83 -21.30
C ASN A 273 19.44 11.10 -19.84
N LYS A 274 18.46 11.18 -18.94
CA LYS A 274 18.70 11.34 -17.51
C LYS A 274 18.24 10.12 -16.73
N VAL A 275 19.18 9.54 -15.99
CA VAL A 275 18.98 8.34 -15.19
C VAL A 275 18.91 8.73 -13.72
N LEU A 276 17.95 8.13 -13.03
CA LEU A 276 17.76 8.28 -11.61
C LEU A 276 18.70 7.34 -10.86
N VAL A 277 19.37 7.91 -9.86
CA VAL A 277 20.32 7.21 -9.01
C VAL A 277 19.88 7.39 -7.57
N ASP A 278 19.82 6.30 -6.79
CA ASP A 278 19.38 6.35 -5.39
C ASP A 278 20.33 5.58 -4.47
N PRO A 279 21.29 6.26 -3.82
CA PRO A 279 22.24 5.59 -2.93
C PRO A 279 21.59 5.05 -1.65
N THR A 280 20.37 5.48 -1.28
CA THR A 280 19.69 4.96 -0.08
C THR A 280 19.09 3.57 -0.32
N TYR A 281 18.59 3.33 -1.52
CA TYR A 281 17.90 2.09 -1.89
C TYR A 281 18.74 1.16 -2.77
N ALA A 282 19.93 1.61 -3.20
CA ALA A 282 20.89 0.80 -3.92
C ALA A 282 21.51 -0.28 -2.99
N PRO A 283 21.67 -1.53 -3.47
CA PRO A 283 22.30 -2.60 -2.70
C PRO A 283 23.82 -2.41 -2.56
N SER A 284 24.44 -1.63 -3.46
CA SER A 284 25.87 -1.33 -3.46
C SER A 284 26.10 0.09 -3.98
N GLU A 285 27.07 0.79 -3.39
CA GLU A 285 27.51 2.12 -3.85
C GLU A 285 28.05 2.11 -5.30
N HIS A 286 28.45 0.93 -5.82
CA HIS A 286 29.04 0.79 -7.16
C HIS A 286 28.01 0.62 -8.29
N GLN A 287 26.73 0.40 -7.98
CA GLN A 287 25.65 0.30 -8.97
C GLN A 287 24.41 1.09 -8.51
N PRO A 288 24.51 2.42 -8.35
CA PRO A 288 23.47 3.18 -7.68
C PRO A 288 22.24 3.45 -8.60
N ALA A 289 22.31 3.06 -9.89
CA ALA A 289 21.21 3.10 -10.85
C ALA A 289 20.26 1.87 -10.78
N THR A 290 20.65 0.80 -10.07
CA THR A 290 19.78 -0.34 -9.77
C THR A 290 19.47 -0.33 -8.28
N PHE A 291 18.21 -0.11 -7.92
CA PHE A 291 17.81 0.05 -6.53
C PHE A 291 16.44 -0.57 -6.25
N THR A 292 16.24 -0.99 -5.00
CA THR A 292 15.02 -1.66 -4.57
C THR A 292 14.20 -0.77 -3.65
N LEU A 293 13.07 -0.31 -4.18
CA LEU A 293 12.10 0.53 -3.50
C LEU A 293 11.38 -0.29 -2.41
N PRO A 294 11.48 0.09 -1.13
CA PRO A 294 10.71 -0.53 -0.06
C PRO A 294 9.24 -0.08 -0.09
N ARG A 295 8.36 -0.77 0.65
CA ARG A 295 6.94 -0.42 0.84
C ARG A 295 6.68 1.08 1.09
N GLN A 296 7.51 1.73 1.90
CA GLN A 296 7.38 3.15 2.25
C GLN A 296 7.62 4.11 1.07
N ALA A 297 8.31 3.64 0.03
CA ALA A 297 8.55 4.36 -1.22
C ALA A 297 7.39 4.22 -2.22
N MET A 298 6.36 3.42 -1.87
CA MET A 298 5.18 3.16 -2.68
C MET A 298 3.95 3.88 -2.11
N ASN A 299 2.99 4.16 -2.99
CA ASN A 299 1.68 4.63 -2.57
C ASN A 299 0.81 3.47 -2.05
N THR A 300 0.79 3.29 -0.73
CA THR A 300 0.02 2.21 -0.06
C THR A 300 -1.51 2.33 -0.20
N ARG A 301 -1.99 3.40 -0.82
CA ARG A 301 -3.40 3.64 -1.13
C ARG A 301 -3.73 3.45 -2.61
N ASP A 302 -2.78 3.05 -3.43
CA ASP A 302 -3.03 2.64 -4.80
C ASP A 302 -2.99 1.11 -4.91
N VAL A 303 -3.89 0.56 -5.72
CA VAL A 303 -4.00 -0.87 -5.99
C VAL A 303 -2.73 -1.40 -6.66
N SER A 304 -1.99 -0.57 -7.40
CA SER A 304 -0.70 -0.97 -7.98
C SER A 304 0.28 -1.48 -6.92
N SER A 305 0.11 -1.07 -5.65
CA SER A 305 0.92 -1.49 -4.51
C SER A 305 0.37 -2.73 -3.78
N TRP A 306 -0.77 -3.31 -4.18
CA TRP A 306 -1.43 -4.37 -3.42
C TRP A 306 -0.52 -5.61 -3.22
N LYS A 307 -0.36 -6.07 -1.97
CA LYS A 307 0.49 -7.23 -1.62
C LYS A 307 1.98 -7.10 -1.98
N LEU A 308 2.46 -5.91 -2.28
CA LEU A 308 3.87 -5.67 -2.61
C LEU A 308 4.67 -5.22 -1.40
N GLY A 309 5.79 -5.91 -1.14
CA GLY A 309 6.79 -5.50 -0.14
C GLY A 309 7.88 -4.59 -0.71
N THR A 310 8.34 -4.89 -1.93
CA THR A 310 9.45 -4.22 -2.61
C THR A 310 9.24 -4.16 -4.12
N VAL A 311 9.86 -3.21 -4.81
CA VAL A 311 9.91 -3.15 -6.28
C VAL A 311 11.34 -2.78 -6.67
N THR A 312 11.95 -3.48 -7.61
CA THR A 312 13.31 -3.21 -8.06
C THR A 312 13.28 -2.52 -9.41
N VAL A 313 14.01 -1.42 -9.53
CA VAL A 313 14.11 -0.63 -10.75
C VAL A 313 15.57 -0.53 -11.18
N SER A 314 15.81 -0.38 -12.47
CA SER A 314 17.14 -0.25 -13.05
C SER A 314 17.13 0.80 -14.16
N ASN A 315 18.10 1.71 -14.14
CA ASN A 315 18.21 2.80 -15.10
C ASN A 315 16.93 3.64 -15.27
N SER A 316 16.13 3.74 -14.20
CA SER A 316 14.85 4.44 -14.22
C SER A 316 15.02 5.93 -14.55
N GLY A 317 14.05 6.51 -15.24
CA GLY A 317 13.88 7.95 -15.39
C GLY A 317 13.11 8.57 -14.21
N ALA A 318 12.72 9.83 -14.37
CA ALA A 318 11.90 10.58 -13.42
C ALA A 318 10.75 11.30 -14.13
N LEU A 319 9.54 11.16 -13.60
CA LEU A 319 8.31 11.79 -14.07
C LEU A 319 8.05 13.10 -13.31
N PHE A 320 7.68 14.13 -14.04
CA PHE A 320 7.31 15.43 -13.51
C PHE A 320 5.91 15.81 -13.97
N SER A 321 5.12 16.34 -13.05
CA SER A 321 3.83 16.96 -13.39
C SER A 321 4.06 18.33 -14.01
N LEU A 322 3.32 18.66 -15.06
CA LEU A 322 3.37 19.99 -15.67
C LEU A 322 2.42 20.96 -14.94
N ASP A 323 2.89 22.18 -14.64
CA ASP A 323 2.14 23.18 -13.84
C ASP A 323 0.79 23.59 -14.45
N LYS A 324 0.67 23.51 -15.79
CA LYS A 324 -0.55 23.86 -16.53
C LYS A 324 -1.52 22.69 -16.72
N SER A 325 -1.17 21.50 -16.22
CA SER A 325 -2.02 20.32 -16.33
C SER A 325 -3.25 20.42 -15.43
N ARG A 326 -4.39 19.98 -15.94
CA ARG A 326 -5.61 19.75 -15.14
C ARG A 326 -5.77 18.30 -14.69
N ALA A 327 -4.92 17.41 -15.20
CA ALA A 327 -4.92 16.01 -14.80
C ALA A 327 -4.32 15.86 -13.39
N ILE A 328 -4.94 15.01 -12.59
CA ILE A 328 -4.46 14.59 -11.28
C ILE A 328 -3.26 13.68 -11.48
N PHE A 329 -2.10 14.14 -11.04
CA PHE A 329 -0.85 13.37 -11.01
C PHE A 329 -0.71 12.68 -9.65
N THR A 330 -0.94 11.37 -9.61
CA THR A 330 -0.82 10.55 -8.39
C THR A 330 0.44 9.68 -8.46
N PRO A 331 1.48 9.98 -7.68
CA PRO A 331 2.67 9.15 -7.64
C PRO A 331 2.38 7.76 -7.06
N LEU A 332 2.91 6.73 -7.73
CA LEU A 332 2.79 5.33 -7.34
C LEU A 332 4.09 4.83 -6.71
N LEU A 333 5.23 5.15 -7.34
CA LEU A 333 6.58 4.80 -6.88
C LEU A 333 7.42 6.08 -6.79
N ARG A 334 8.13 6.26 -5.68
CA ARG A 334 8.99 7.42 -5.44
C ARG A 334 10.37 6.98 -4.95
N SER A 335 11.41 7.66 -5.39
CA SER A 335 12.74 7.47 -4.84
C SER A 335 12.92 8.14 -3.48
N SER A 336 14.06 7.88 -2.84
CA SER A 336 14.44 8.49 -1.58
C SER A 336 14.69 10.00 -1.74
N ARG A 337 14.75 10.72 -0.62
CA ARG A 337 15.12 12.15 -0.64
C ARG A 337 16.59 12.41 -0.97
N GLN A 338 17.40 11.35 -1.11
CA GLN A 338 18.81 11.45 -1.48
C GLN A 338 19.04 11.07 -2.94
N SER A 339 17.98 10.76 -3.69
CA SER A 339 18.12 10.43 -5.09
C SER A 339 18.50 11.63 -5.93
N LEU A 340 19.17 11.33 -7.05
CA LEU A 340 19.72 12.31 -7.97
C LEU A 340 19.38 11.89 -9.38
N LEU A 341 18.93 12.85 -10.18
CA LEU A 341 18.75 12.69 -11.60
C LEU A 341 20.01 13.16 -12.33
N ILE A 342 20.80 12.23 -12.88
CA ILE A 342 22.09 12.51 -13.53
C ILE A 342 22.03 12.16 -15.02
N ASP A 343 22.91 12.76 -15.81
CA ASP A 343 23.05 12.36 -17.22
C ASP A 343 23.63 10.94 -17.31
N SER A 344 23.16 10.16 -18.30
CA SER A 344 23.54 8.75 -18.50
C SER A 344 25.04 8.51 -18.54
N ASP A 345 25.79 9.45 -19.10
CA ASP A 345 27.24 9.35 -19.30
C ASP A 345 28.03 9.61 -18.01
N ALA A 346 27.37 10.17 -16.99
CA ALA A 346 27.97 10.50 -15.70
C ALA A 346 27.74 9.42 -14.63
N VAL A 347 27.05 8.33 -14.96
CA VAL A 347 26.77 7.20 -14.05
C VAL A 347 28.09 6.55 -13.64
N GLY A 348 28.51 6.75 -12.38
CA GLY A 348 29.79 6.28 -11.82
C GLY A 348 30.72 7.39 -11.33
N SER A 349 30.38 8.67 -11.56
CA SER A 349 31.09 9.81 -10.99
C SER A 349 30.71 10.08 -9.53
N ALA A 350 31.55 10.81 -8.78
CA ALA A 350 31.26 11.18 -7.40
C ALA A 350 29.92 11.94 -7.29
N LEU A 351 28.95 11.32 -6.60
CA LEU A 351 27.61 11.86 -6.48
C LEU A 351 27.59 13.08 -5.54
N PRO A 352 26.88 14.18 -5.90
CA PRO A 352 26.68 15.30 -5.00
C PRO A 352 25.94 14.87 -3.71
N THR A 353 26.21 15.55 -2.60
CA THR A 353 25.71 15.17 -1.27
C THR A 353 24.23 15.50 -1.02
N ARG A 354 23.55 16.20 -1.93
CA ARG A 354 22.17 16.66 -1.75
C ARG A 354 21.30 16.27 -2.95
N GLY A 355 20.34 15.38 -2.69
CA GLY A 355 19.33 14.95 -3.65
C GLY A 355 17.92 15.48 -3.34
N GLU A 356 16.96 15.03 -4.14
CA GLU A 356 15.53 15.27 -3.97
C GLU A 356 14.73 14.02 -4.36
N PRO A 357 13.52 13.82 -3.81
CA PRO A 357 12.70 12.67 -4.17
C PRO A 357 12.08 12.87 -5.56
N HIS A 358 12.24 11.86 -6.43
CA HIS A 358 11.69 11.82 -7.77
C HIS A 358 10.58 10.77 -7.88
N VAL A 359 9.69 10.95 -8.85
CA VAL A 359 8.58 10.02 -9.11
C VAL A 359 8.97 9.10 -10.25
N ILE A 360 8.94 7.79 -10.01
CA ILE A 360 9.33 6.77 -10.99
C ILE A 360 8.11 6.27 -11.75
N ALA A 361 6.99 6.08 -11.04
CA ALA A 361 5.72 5.69 -11.63
C ALA A 361 4.60 6.60 -11.13
N ALA A 362 3.68 6.96 -12.01
CA ALA A 362 2.56 7.84 -11.70
C ALA A 362 1.29 7.40 -12.44
N ARG A 363 0.15 7.61 -11.77
CA ARG A 363 -1.18 7.50 -12.35
C ARG A 363 -1.69 8.89 -12.71
N LEU A 364 -2.23 9.02 -13.91
CA LEU A 364 -2.76 10.24 -14.51
C LEU A 364 -4.24 10.07 -14.76
N GLU A 365 -5.01 10.99 -14.20
CA GLU A 365 -6.46 10.95 -14.29
C GLU A 365 -7.06 12.34 -14.47
N GLY A 366 -8.14 12.43 -15.24
CA GLY A 366 -8.83 13.70 -15.48
C GLY A 366 -8.61 14.25 -16.88
N PRO A 367 -8.75 15.58 -17.09
CA PRO A 367 -8.77 16.15 -18.43
C PRO A 367 -7.41 16.11 -19.10
N ALA A 368 -7.39 15.69 -20.36
CA ALA A 368 -6.19 15.65 -21.20
C ALA A 368 -6.49 16.16 -22.62
N TYR A 369 -5.42 16.56 -23.32
CA TYR A 369 -5.50 17.09 -24.68
C TYR A 369 -4.67 16.22 -25.63
N SER A 370 -5.14 16.12 -26.87
CA SER A 370 -4.39 15.45 -27.92
C SER A 370 -3.09 16.19 -28.23
N ALA A 371 -2.01 15.45 -28.42
CA ALA A 371 -0.77 16.00 -28.99
C ALA A 371 -0.84 16.19 -30.52
N PHE A 372 -1.92 15.71 -31.16
CA PHE A 372 -2.13 15.75 -32.61
C PHE A 372 -3.29 16.69 -32.97
N ALA A 373 -3.17 17.95 -32.54
CA ALA A 373 -4.24 18.93 -32.69
C ALA A 373 -4.60 19.23 -34.16
N ASP A 374 -3.59 19.20 -35.03
CA ASP A 374 -3.73 19.47 -36.46
C ASP A 374 -3.98 18.19 -37.30
N GLY A 375 -4.17 17.04 -36.64
CA GLY A 375 -4.22 15.74 -37.28
C GLY A 375 -2.84 15.21 -37.68
N PHE A 376 -2.83 14.12 -38.45
CA PHE A 376 -1.61 13.45 -38.89
C PHE A 376 -1.75 12.93 -40.33
N GLY A 377 -0.72 13.13 -41.16
CA GLY A 377 -0.61 12.49 -42.48
C GLY A 377 -1.78 12.80 -43.43
N GLY A 378 -2.37 14.00 -43.35
CA GLY A 378 -3.55 14.39 -44.13
C GLY A 378 -4.89 13.84 -43.63
N ARG A 379 -4.90 13.08 -42.52
CA ARG A 379 -6.14 12.71 -41.82
C ARG A 379 -6.64 13.89 -40.98
N PRO A 380 -7.97 14.15 -40.97
CA PRO A 380 -8.52 15.20 -40.13
C PRO A 380 -8.23 14.93 -38.64
N PRO A 381 -8.16 15.98 -37.82
CA PRO A 381 -7.97 15.85 -36.39
C PRO A 381 -9.05 14.95 -35.78
N GLY A 382 -8.61 14.02 -34.93
CA GLY A 382 -9.49 13.10 -34.20
C GLY A 382 -10.05 13.76 -32.94
N LEU A 383 -10.30 12.97 -31.91
CA LEU A 383 -10.58 13.46 -30.56
C LEU A 383 -9.46 14.40 -30.11
N GLN A 384 -9.85 15.61 -29.70
CA GLN A 384 -8.93 16.69 -29.31
C GLN A 384 -8.74 16.80 -27.81
N LYS A 385 -9.72 16.33 -27.05
CA LYS A 385 -9.75 16.42 -25.60
C LYS A 385 -10.54 15.26 -25.03
N ALA A 386 -10.17 14.84 -23.84
CA ALA A 386 -10.94 13.93 -23.01
C ALA A 386 -11.19 14.60 -21.66
N ALA A 387 -12.38 14.39 -21.10
CA ALA A 387 -12.69 14.86 -19.75
C ALA A 387 -11.98 14.01 -18.68
N GLN A 388 -11.77 12.73 -18.98
CA GLN A 388 -11.21 11.75 -18.08
C GLN A 388 -10.35 10.77 -18.87
N ILE A 389 -9.04 10.75 -18.58
CA ILE A 389 -8.13 9.68 -19.01
C ILE A 389 -7.79 8.78 -17.82
N HIS A 390 -7.29 7.57 -18.11
CA HIS A 390 -6.76 6.64 -17.12
C HIS A 390 -5.44 6.06 -17.64
N VAL A 391 -4.34 6.70 -17.24
CA VAL A 391 -3.00 6.32 -17.71
C VAL A 391 -2.11 6.06 -16.51
N VAL A 392 -1.39 4.95 -16.52
CA VAL A 392 -0.28 4.69 -15.60
C VAL A 392 1.00 4.73 -16.41
N VAL A 393 1.93 5.60 -16.03
CA VAL A 393 3.24 5.72 -16.67
C VAL A 393 4.30 5.25 -15.69
N VAL A 394 5.19 4.38 -16.15
CA VAL A 394 6.34 3.86 -15.41
C VAL A 394 7.60 4.22 -16.18
N ALA A 395 8.49 5.00 -15.57
CA ALA A 395 9.73 5.47 -16.18
C ALA A 395 10.86 4.43 -16.14
N ASP A 396 10.52 3.15 -16.20
CA ASP A 396 11.48 2.06 -16.24
C ASP A 396 10.89 0.90 -17.05
N THR A 397 11.51 0.61 -18.20
CA THR A 397 11.18 -0.58 -19.00
C THR A 397 11.96 -1.82 -18.53
N ASP A 398 13.13 -1.63 -17.94
CA ASP A 398 13.97 -2.70 -17.40
C ASP A 398 13.31 -3.39 -16.21
N MET A 399 12.35 -2.75 -15.53
CA MET A 399 11.50 -3.38 -14.53
C MET A 399 10.77 -4.63 -15.07
N LEU A 400 10.52 -4.69 -16.39
CA LEU A 400 9.91 -5.84 -17.08
C LEU A 400 10.92 -6.94 -17.43
N SER A 401 12.19 -6.57 -17.61
CA SER A 401 13.27 -7.49 -17.96
C SER A 401 14.01 -7.93 -16.70
N GLU A 402 14.02 -9.24 -16.46
CA GLU A 402 14.61 -9.94 -15.30
C GLU A 402 15.59 -9.15 -14.40
N PRO A 403 15.11 -8.46 -13.33
CA PRO A 403 16.00 -7.90 -12.33
C PRO A 403 16.81 -9.03 -11.65
N PRO A 404 18.02 -8.75 -11.12
CA PRO A 404 18.80 -9.74 -10.41
C PRO A 404 18.06 -10.23 -9.15
N GLY A 405 17.79 -11.53 -9.08
CA GLY A 405 17.15 -12.21 -7.94
C GLY A 405 15.66 -12.53 -8.14
N GLU A 406 15.27 -13.75 -7.79
CA GLU A 406 13.90 -14.27 -7.99
C GLU A 406 12.83 -13.47 -7.23
N SER A 407 13.11 -13.04 -6.01
CA SER A 407 12.18 -12.25 -5.20
C SER A 407 11.86 -10.90 -5.83
N ALA A 408 12.87 -10.22 -6.38
CA ALA A 408 12.70 -8.94 -7.09
C ALA A 408 11.87 -9.13 -8.37
N ARG A 409 12.15 -10.20 -9.12
CA ARG A 409 11.41 -10.57 -10.33
C ARG A 409 9.93 -10.81 -10.04
N ASN A 410 9.62 -11.59 -9.01
CA ASN A 410 8.23 -11.88 -8.64
C ASN A 410 7.49 -10.63 -8.16
N ALA A 411 8.16 -9.73 -7.44
CA ALA A 411 7.55 -8.49 -6.97
C ALA A 411 7.27 -7.51 -8.12
N ASN A 412 8.19 -7.36 -9.07
CA ASN A 412 7.96 -6.53 -10.26
C ASN A 412 6.81 -7.07 -11.11
N LYS A 413 6.75 -8.39 -11.34
CA LYS A 413 5.61 -9.05 -12.01
C LYS A 413 4.28 -8.71 -11.34
N LEU A 414 4.23 -8.83 -10.01
CA LEU A 414 3.04 -8.52 -9.22
C LEU A 414 2.63 -7.04 -9.34
N PHE A 415 3.58 -6.10 -9.40
CA PHE A 415 3.27 -4.69 -9.64
C PHE A 415 2.62 -4.46 -11.01
N VAL A 416 3.15 -5.07 -12.07
CA VAL A 416 2.57 -4.97 -13.42
C VAL A 416 1.18 -5.59 -13.45
N MET A 417 1.01 -6.78 -12.88
CA MET A 417 -0.29 -7.46 -12.81
C MET A 417 -1.33 -6.65 -12.03
N ASN A 418 -0.97 -6.10 -10.87
CA ASN A 418 -1.88 -5.26 -10.10
C ASN A 418 -2.30 -3.99 -10.85
N ALA A 419 -1.35 -3.36 -11.56
CA ALA A 419 -1.65 -2.17 -12.36
C ALA A 419 -2.59 -2.52 -13.53
N LEU A 420 -2.34 -3.63 -14.24
CA LEU A 420 -3.19 -4.10 -15.33
C LEU A 420 -4.56 -4.56 -14.86
N ASP A 421 -4.63 -5.34 -13.79
CA ASP A 421 -5.88 -5.80 -13.18
C ASP A 421 -6.74 -4.61 -12.76
N ASN A 422 -6.14 -3.62 -12.08
CA ASN A 422 -6.86 -2.41 -11.69
C ASN A 422 -7.34 -1.58 -12.89
N LEU A 423 -6.56 -1.51 -13.97
CA LEU A 423 -7.00 -0.84 -15.19
C LEU A 423 -8.09 -1.67 -15.89
N ALA A 424 -7.94 -2.98 -16.02
CA ALA A 424 -8.92 -3.85 -16.65
C ALA A 424 -10.22 -4.00 -15.84
N ALA A 425 -10.18 -3.69 -14.54
CA ALA A 425 -11.31 -3.82 -13.63
C ALA A 425 -12.57 -3.09 -14.15
N PRO A 426 -13.76 -3.69 -13.94
CA PRO A 426 -15.04 -3.01 -14.15
C PRO A 426 -15.11 -1.71 -13.35
N GLN A 427 -15.88 -0.73 -13.85
CA GLN A 427 -15.98 0.60 -13.21
C GLN A 427 -16.38 0.51 -11.73
N ALA A 428 -17.30 -0.39 -11.38
CA ALA A 428 -17.72 -0.61 -10.00
C ALA A 428 -16.56 -0.98 -9.04
N LEU A 429 -15.55 -1.72 -9.52
CA LEU A 429 -14.35 -2.05 -8.75
C LEU A 429 -13.29 -0.95 -8.82
N ALA A 430 -13.13 -0.32 -10.00
CA ALA A 430 -12.18 0.77 -10.20
C ALA A 430 -12.49 2.02 -9.33
N ASP A 431 -13.76 2.26 -9.02
CA ASP A 431 -14.22 3.35 -8.17
C ASP A 431 -14.02 3.07 -6.66
N ILE A 432 -13.73 1.81 -6.29
CA ILE A 432 -13.40 1.42 -4.91
C ILE A 432 -11.97 1.84 -4.63
N ARG A 433 -11.81 3.13 -4.30
CA ARG A 433 -10.54 3.71 -3.91
C ARG A 433 -10.36 3.64 -2.40
N PRO A 434 -9.15 3.32 -1.91
CA PRO A 434 -8.79 3.47 -0.51
C PRO A 434 -9.09 4.89 -0.04
N ARG A 435 -10.02 5.02 0.92
CA ARG A 435 -10.28 6.32 1.54
C ARG A 435 -9.02 6.81 2.21
N ALA A 436 -8.67 8.07 1.95
CA ALA A 436 -7.55 8.70 2.59
C ALA A 436 -7.84 8.80 4.09
N VAL A 437 -7.34 7.85 4.89
CA VAL A 437 -7.12 8.11 6.32
C VAL A 437 -6.21 9.33 6.33
N ALA A 438 -6.72 10.45 6.82
CA ALA A 438 -5.91 11.60 7.19
C ALA A 438 -4.99 11.10 8.29
N GLY A 439 -3.89 10.49 7.87
CA GLY A 439 -2.69 10.38 8.67
C GLY A 439 -2.22 11.81 8.86
N HIS A 440 -2.86 12.52 9.78
CA HIS A 440 -2.17 13.50 10.58
C HIS A 440 -1.16 12.71 11.43
N SER A 441 -0.20 12.03 10.78
CA SER A 441 1.14 12.02 11.31
C SER A 441 1.44 13.50 11.43
N LEU A 442 1.31 14.02 12.65
CA LEU A 442 1.55 15.42 12.96
C LEU A 442 2.83 15.76 12.19
N LYS A 443 2.79 16.66 11.19
CA LYS A 443 3.97 16.98 10.35
C LYS A 443 5.19 17.26 11.23
N LEU A 444 4.92 17.76 12.44
CA LEU A 444 5.84 17.90 13.55
C LEU A 444 6.52 16.59 14.02
N LEU A 445 5.79 15.51 14.25
CA LEU A 445 6.35 14.19 14.65
C LEU A 445 7.21 13.60 13.53
N ALA A 446 6.78 13.69 12.27
CA ALA A 446 7.57 13.25 11.11
C ALA A 446 8.89 14.04 11.02
N LYS A 447 8.83 15.37 11.10
CA LYS A 447 10.01 16.24 11.10
C LYS A 447 10.96 15.96 12.27
N ARG A 448 10.44 15.62 13.47
CA ARG A 448 11.25 15.28 14.65
C ARG A 448 11.90 13.90 14.53
N ARG A 449 11.22 12.92 13.95
CA ARG A 449 11.81 11.60 13.62
C ARG A 449 12.93 11.75 12.60
N GLU A 450 12.71 12.53 11.55
CA GLU A 450 13.73 12.81 10.53
C GLU A 450 14.96 13.55 11.09
N ALA A 451 14.76 14.44 12.07
CA ALA A 451 15.87 15.13 12.74
C ALA A 451 16.67 14.17 13.64
N ALA A 452 15.98 13.30 14.39
CA ALA A 452 16.61 12.29 15.24
C ALA A 452 17.38 11.25 14.41
N GLU A 453 16.84 10.84 13.26
CA GLU A 453 17.50 9.90 12.36
C GLU A 453 18.77 10.47 11.73
N ARG A 454 18.74 11.74 11.31
CA ARG A 454 19.95 12.44 10.83
C ARG A 454 21.02 12.53 11.90
N ALA A 455 20.66 13.00 13.09
CA ALA A 455 21.59 13.09 14.21
C ALA A 455 22.17 11.71 14.59
N TYR A 456 21.36 10.64 14.49
CA TYR A 456 21.82 9.28 14.75
C TYR A 456 22.84 8.84 13.70
N ARG A 457 22.58 9.06 12.41
CA ARG A 457 23.54 8.70 11.35
C ARG A 457 24.87 9.44 11.50
N ASP A 458 24.83 10.74 11.76
CA ASP A 458 26.03 11.56 11.89
C ASP A 458 26.91 11.10 13.07
N GLN A 459 26.28 10.74 14.20
CA GLN A 459 26.99 10.34 15.43
C GLN A 459 27.33 8.84 15.48
N ALA A 460 26.52 7.97 14.85
CA ALA A 460 26.73 6.54 14.84
C ALA A 460 27.79 6.10 13.81
N ALA A 461 28.06 6.90 12.76
CA ALA A 461 28.98 6.52 11.69
C ALA A 461 30.39 6.13 12.19
N GLU A 462 30.92 6.82 13.20
CA GLU A 462 32.23 6.48 13.77
C GLU A 462 32.19 5.18 14.59
N LEU A 463 31.15 5.00 15.40
CA LEU A 463 30.95 3.80 16.22
C LEU A 463 30.69 2.56 15.36
N GLU A 464 29.92 2.69 14.27
CA GLU A 464 29.66 1.63 13.31
C GLU A 464 30.92 1.24 12.55
N ARG A 465 31.74 2.22 12.13
CA ARG A 465 33.05 1.94 11.53
C ARG A 465 33.98 1.22 12.50
N ARG A 466 33.99 1.61 13.78
CA ARG A 466 34.80 0.96 14.81
C ARG A 466 34.32 -0.47 15.04
N LEU A 467 33.01 -0.69 15.19
CA LEU A 467 32.41 -2.01 15.32
C LEU A 467 32.77 -2.92 14.15
N ALA A 468 32.67 -2.42 12.91
CA ALA A 468 33.03 -3.18 11.72
C ALA A 468 34.52 -3.56 11.66
N ARG A 469 35.42 -2.70 12.17
CA ARG A 469 36.86 -3.02 12.29
C ARG A 469 37.10 -4.08 13.36
N THR A 470 36.53 -3.91 14.55
CA THR A 470 36.65 -4.87 15.65
C THR A 470 36.10 -6.25 15.26
N GLU A 471 35.00 -6.31 14.51
CA GLU A 471 34.44 -7.56 13.99
C GLU A 471 35.40 -8.26 13.02
N LYS A 472 36.00 -7.52 12.08
CA LYS A 472 36.98 -8.06 11.12
C LYS A 472 38.24 -8.57 11.81
N GLU A 473 38.74 -7.85 12.80
CA GLU A 473 39.92 -8.25 13.58
C GLU A 473 39.62 -9.51 14.42
N TRP A 474 38.43 -9.59 15.00
CA TRP A 474 37.98 -10.78 15.73
C TRP A 474 37.84 -11.99 14.80
N GLN A 475 37.22 -11.85 13.64
CA GLN A 475 37.09 -12.94 12.65
C GLN A 475 38.46 -13.44 12.15
N ARG A 476 39.44 -12.54 12.02
CA ARG A 476 40.81 -12.91 11.62
C ARG A 476 41.53 -13.73 12.69
N LEU A 477 41.30 -13.41 13.97
CA LEU A 477 41.92 -14.09 15.10
C LEU A 477 41.12 -15.31 15.59
N ASN A 478 39.86 -15.43 15.19
CA ASN A 478 38.97 -16.53 15.53
C ASN A 478 38.09 -16.92 14.32
N PRO A 479 38.67 -17.58 13.31
CA PRO A 479 37.93 -18.02 12.12
C PRO A 479 36.93 -19.13 12.45
N ASP A 480 35.88 -19.27 11.65
CA ASP A 480 34.88 -20.33 11.81
C ASP A 480 35.49 -21.71 11.53
N VAL A 481 35.40 -22.61 12.52
CA VAL A 481 35.96 -23.97 12.45
C VAL A 481 35.14 -24.81 11.47
N THR A 482 35.74 -25.21 10.35
CA THR A 482 35.10 -26.09 9.35
C THR A 482 35.50 -27.57 9.51
N ALA A 483 36.15 -27.94 10.62
CA ALA A 483 36.62 -29.31 10.87
C ALA A 483 35.83 -30.00 12.00
N LEU A 484 35.52 -31.29 11.81
CA LEU A 484 34.96 -32.18 12.81
C LEU A 484 36.01 -32.47 13.90
N GLY A 485 35.81 -31.93 15.10
CA GLY A 485 36.66 -32.17 16.28
C GLY A 485 36.45 -31.13 17.39
N THR A 486 37.19 -31.28 18.50
CA THR A 486 37.26 -30.29 19.59
C THR A 486 38.64 -29.63 19.59
N GLU A 487 38.71 -28.32 19.35
CA GLU A 487 39.94 -27.52 19.45
C GLU A 487 40.04 -26.79 20.79
N SER A 488 41.28 -26.51 21.23
CA SER A 488 41.55 -25.67 22.39
C SER A 488 41.24 -24.21 22.07
N VAL A 489 40.39 -23.58 22.88
CA VAL A 489 40.04 -22.15 22.75
C VAL A 489 41.23 -21.29 23.16
N ASP A 490 41.78 -20.55 22.20
CA ASP A 490 42.89 -19.64 22.46
C ASP A 490 42.38 -18.43 23.27
N THR A 491 42.69 -18.40 24.57
CA THR A 491 42.20 -17.37 25.49
C THR A 491 43.22 -16.25 25.63
N SER A 492 43.70 -15.72 24.50
CA SER A 492 44.67 -14.63 24.50
C SER A 492 44.04 -13.35 25.09
N THR A 493 44.86 -12.54 25.78
CA THR A 493 44.41 -11.26 26.37
C THR A 493 43.87 -10.29 25.32
N GLN A 494 44.33 -10.41 24.08
CA GLN A 494 43.85 -9.64 22.92
C GLN A 494 42.43 -10.05 22.48
N LEU A 495 42.12 -11.36 22.41
CA LEU A 495 40.77 -11.83 22.08
C LEU A 495 39.74 -11.45 23.15
N GLN A 496 40.13 -11.46 24.43
CA GLN A 496 39.26 -10.97 25.51
C GLN A 496 38.99 -9.47 25.40
N ALA A 497 39.98 -8.66 25.00
CA ALA A 497 39.81 -7.22 24.79
C ALA A 497 38.87 -6.94 23.60
N LEU A 498 39.06 -7.63 22.47
CA LEU A 498 38.18 -7.50 21.29
C LEU A 498 36.75 -7.94 21.60
N ASN A 499 36.56 -9.03 22.35
CA ASN A 499 35.22 -9.48 22.74
C ASN A 499 34.52 -8.46 23.67
N LYS A 500 35.26 -7.86 24.61
CA LYS A 500 34.73 -6.76 25.44
C LYS A 500 34.31 -5.56 24.60
N GLU A 501 35.10 -5.18 23.58
CA GLU A 501 34.72 -4.09 22.67
C GLU A 501 33.49 -4.44 21.81
N ARG A 502 33.39 -5.67 21.30
CA ARG A 502 32.22 -6.17 20.54
C ARG A 502 30.93 -6.14 21.36
N LEU A 503 31.00 -6.31 22.68
CA LEU A 503 29.83 -6.20 23.55
C LEU A 503 29.51 -4.73 23.91
N ARG A 504 30.54 -3.90 24.08
CA ARG A 504 30.38 -2.50 24.50
C ARG A 504 29.86 -1.60 23.38
N LEU A 505 30.38 -1.74 22.16
CA LEU A 505 30.02 -0.86 21.03
C LEU A 505 28.52 -0.93 20.65
N PRO A 506 27.85 -2.11 20.59
CA PRO A 506 26.41 -2.18 20.37
C PRO A 506 25.59 -1.58 21.52
N MET A 507 26.07 -1.70 22.77
CA MET A 507 25.41 -1.05 23.91
C MET A 507 25.47 0.47 23.78
N GLU A 508 26.63 1.02 23.39
CA GLU A 508 26.80 2.46 23.14
C GLU A 508 25.95 2.94 21.94
N LEU A 509 25.84 2.15 20.87
CA LEU A 509 24.92 2.45 19.77
C LEU A 509 23.44 2.44 20.22
N HIS A 510 23.06 1.49 21.08
CA HIS A 510 21.69 1.42 21.60
C HIS A 510 21.36 2.59 22.53
N THR A 511 22.29 2.98 23.42
CA THR A 511 22.10 4.13 24.29
C THR A 511 22.04 5.43 23.49
N LEU A 512 22.92 5.59 22.49
CA LEU A 512 22.91 6.71 21.55
C LEU A 512 21.59 6.82 20.78
N LYS A 513 21.06 5.70 20.30
CA LYS A 513 19.74 5.66 19.66
C LYS A 513 18.65 6.12 20.61
N ASN A 514 18.65 5.64 21.85
CA ASN A 514 17.64 6.01 22.85
C ASN A 514 17.71 7.49 23.23
N THR A 515 18.90 8.05 23.39
CA THR A 515 19.07 9.48 23.73
C THR A 515 18.59 10.39 22.60
N LEU A 516 18.94 10.07 21.35
CA LEU A 516 18.55 10.85 20.18
C LEU A 516 17.05 10.74 19.86
N TYR A 517 16.42 9.60 20.16
CA TYR A 517 14.98 9.39 19.98
C TYR A 517 14.12 9.82 21.20
N ALA A 518 14.73 10.17 22.34
CA ALA A 518 13.99 10.57 23.55
C ALA A 518 12.98 11.73 23.32
N PRO A 519 13.29 12.78 22.52
CA PRO A 519 12.32 13.85 22.23
C PRO A 519 11.10 13.35 21.44
N VAL A 520 11.29 12.39 20.53
CA VAL A 520 10.20 11.75 19.76
C VAL A 520 9.32 10.94 20.71
N GLN A 521 9.92 10.15 21.59
CA GLN A 521 9.20 9.33 22.56
C GLN A 521 8.39 10.18 23.57
N ARG A 522 8.93 11.32 24.03
CA ARG A 522 8.19 12.25 24.91
C ARG A 522 6.97 12.84 24.21
N LEU A 523 7.10 13.25 22.95
CA LEU A 523 5.98 13.78 22.17
C LEU A 523 4.91 12.70 21.95
N GLU A 524 5.31 11.49 21.59
CA GLU A 524 4.40 10.36 21.41
C GLU A 524 3.63 10.04 22.71
N ARG A 525 4.33 10.01 23.85
CA ARG A 525 3.71 9.81 25.17
C ARG A 525 2.72 10.92 25.51
N ASN A 526 3.07 12.18 25.26
CA ASN A 526 2.19 13.31 25.56
C ASN A 526 0.92 13.29 24.69
N VAL A 527 1.04 12.96 23.40
CA VAL A 527 -0.12 12.80 22.51
C VAL A 527 -1.00 11.63 22.96
N LYS A 528 -0.40 10.49 23.32
CA LYS A 528 -1.14 9.34 23.87
C LYS A 528 -1.92 9.72 25.13
N LEU A 529 -1.30 10.43 26.07
CA LEU A 529 -1.98 10.90 27.28
C LEU A 529 -3.13 11.87 26.97
N LEU A 530 -2.93 12.78 26.02
CA LEU A 530 -3.94 13.76 25.63
C LEU A 530 -5.17 13.10 24.99
N VAL A 531 -5.01 11.96 24.32
CA VAL A 531 -6.14 11.21 23.71
C VAL A 531 -6.83 10.28 24.72
N ILE A 532 -6.08 9.65 25.63
CA ILE A 532 -6.62 8.63 26.55
C ILE A 532 -7.30 9.24 27.78
N VAL A 533 -6.78 10.34 28.32
CA VAL A 533 -7.27 10.97 29.57
C VAL A 533 -8.64 11.68 29.47
N PRO A 534 -9.02 12.38 28.38
CA PRO A 534 -10.23 13.20 28.37
C PRO A 534 -11.52 12.36 28.39
N LEU A 535 -11.53 11.17 27.81
CA LEU A 535 -12.73 10.32 27.76
C LEU A 535 -13.19 9.83 29.16
N PRO A 536 -12.32 9.21 29.99
CA PRO A 536 -12.69 8.88 31.36
C PRO A 536 -12.94 10.13 32.23
N ALA A 537 -12.23 11.23 32.00
CA ALA A 537 -12.47 12.49 32.71
C ALA A 537 -13.88 13.07 32.41
N LEU A 538 -14.33 13.03 31.15
CA LEU A 538 -15.67 13.44 30.75
C LEU A 538 -16.75 12.56 31.38
N LEU A 539 -16.55 11.24 31.39
CA LEU A 539 -17.47 10.30 32.05
C LEU A 539 -17.57 10.57 33.56
N CYS A 540 -16.44 10.82 34.23
CA CYS A 540 -16.42 11.22 35.64
C CYS A 540 -17.14 12.55 35.88
N LEU A 541 -16.98 13.54 35.00
CA LEU A 541 -17.69 14.83 35.08
C LEU A 541 -19.20 14.70 34.87
N ILE A 542 -19.64 13.84 33.93
CA ILE A 542 -21.05 13.54 33.71
C ILE A 542 -21.65 12.84 34.93
N ALA A 543 -20.94 11.84 35.49
CA ALA A 543 -21.35 11.16 36.72
C ALA A 543 -21.45 12.14 37.91
N TRP A 544 -20.48 13.05 38.05
CA TRP A 544 -20.51 14.11 39.06
C TRP A 544 -21.71 15.04 38.85
N GLY A 545 -21.96 15.50 37.62
CA GLY A 545 -23.07 16.38 37.28
C GLY A 545 -24.42 15.77 37.65
N LEU A 546 -24.62 14.49 37.32
CA LEU A 546 -25.81 13.73 37.68
C LEU A 546 -25.96 13.58 39.21
N PHE A 547 -24.86 13.32 39.92
CA PHE A 547 -24.84 13.25 41.39
C PHE A 547 -25.25 14.58 42.04
N ARG A 548 -24.71 15.71 41.56
CA ARG A 548 -25.06 17.05 42.06
C ARG A 548 -26.52 17.42 41.78
N ARG A 549 -27.04 17.07 40.60
CA ARG A 549 -28.43 17.34 40.20
C ARG A 549 -29.43 16.54 41.03
N ARG A 550 -29.09 15.30 41.44
CA ARG A 550 -29.87 14.52 42.41
C ARG A 550 -29.89 15.13 43.80
N ARG A 551 -28.77 15.67 44.30
CA ARG A 551 -28.72 16.34 45.62
C ARG A 551 -29.51 17.64 45.69
N ARG A 552 -29.59 18.42 44.60
CA ARG A 552 -30.37 19.69 44.58
C ARG A 552 -31.88 19.50 44.49
N ARG A 553 -32.38 18.27 44.30
CA ARG A 553 -33.82 17.95 44.24
C ARG A 553 -34.38 17.39 45.55
N TRP A 554 -33.66 17.53 46.66
CA TRP A 554 -34.20 17.24 48.00
C TRP A 554 -34.65 18.59 48.60
N PRO A 555 -35.96 18.89 48.66
CA PRO A 555 -36.44 20.07 49.34
C PRO A 555 -36.15 19.93 50.84
N VAL A 556 -35.57 20.97 51.43
CA VAL A 556 -35.54 21.14 52.88
C VAL A 556 -37.00 21.21 53.35
N PRO A 557 -37.48 20.34 54.26
CA PRO A 557 -38.84 20.45 54.77
C PRO A 557 -38.98 21.75 55.59
N PRO A 558 -40.08 22.50 55.46
CA PRO A 558 -40.32 23.70 56.24
C PRO A 558 -40.58 23.32 57.70
N SER A 559 -39.83 23.91 58.61
CA SER A 559 -40.20 24.01 60.02
C SER A 559 -41.38 24.98 60.15
N ALA A 560 -42.56 24.48 60.51
CA ALA A 560 -43.69 25.28 60.97
C ALA A 560 -44.34 24.61 62.19
N PHE A 561 -44.34 25.35 63.29
CA PHE A 561 -45.29 25.38 64.42
C PHE A 561 -46.39 24.29 64.45
N TYR A 562 -46.33 23.36 65.40
CA TYR A 562 -46.96 23.44 66.73
C TYR A 562 -46.39 22.34 67.64
#